data_AF-A0A150AF24-F1
#
_entry.id   AF-A0A150AF24-F1
#
_cell.length_a   1.000
_cell.length_b   1.000
_cell.length_c   1.000
_cell.angle_alpha   90.00
_cell.angle_beta   90.00
_cell.angle_gamma   90.00
#
_symmetry.space_group_name_H-M   'P 1'
#
loop_
_entity.id
_entity.type
_entity.pdbx_description
1 polymer ?
#
loop_
_entity_poly.entity_id
_entity_poly.type
_entity_poly.pdbx_seq_one_letter_code
_entity_poly.pdbx_strand_id
1 'polypeptide(L)'
;MKTIFLTLTLLISSFVSVFANTSDLEAPNDEKSAMLMKKVQKAEKNDWVTLKDAALFTINWNGDLEIAKQWIDKAIKIDKNALTLEVLGDYYIRTGNVEKATETYFNALEEGVTNLGKEDMERIQRKVLVYARMK
;
A
#
# COMPACT_ATOMS: atom_id res chain seq x y z
N MET A 1 -8.56 28.17 -61.20
CA MET A 1 -9.42 27.00 -61.52
C MET A 1 -8.52 25.84 -61.93
N LYS A 2 -8.80 24.62 -61.41
CA LYS A 2 -8.19 23.28 -61.60
C LYS A 2 -7.96 22.65 -60.21
N THR A 3 -9.01 22.15 -59.56
CA THR A 3 -9.49 20.73 -59.51
C THR A 3 -8.63 19.80 -58.63
N ILE A 4 -9.07 19.69 -57.37
CA ILE A 4 -9.28 18.54 -56.46
C ILE A 4 -8.63 17.18 -56.79
N PHE A 5 -8.15 16.52 -55.70
CA PHE A 5 -8.06 15.08 -55.35
C PHE A 5 -6.62 14.77 -54.87
N LEU A 6 -6.36 14.41 -53.61
CA LEU A 6 -6.74 13.14 -52.98
C LEU A 6 -6.87 13.29 -51.45
N THR A 7 -7.94 12.72 -50.91
CA THR A 7 -8.23 12.49 -49.50
C THR A 7 -7.25 11.47 -48.90
N LEU A 8 -6.52 11.84 -47.84
CA LEU A 8 -5.75 10.91 -47.01
C LEU A 8 -6.64 10.38 -45.88
N THR A 9 -6.74 9.06 -45.84
CA THR A 9 -7.68 8.25 -45.09
C THR A 9 -7.50 8.27 -43.57
N LEU A 10 -8.65 8.25 -42.90
CA LEU A 10 -8.90 7.94 -41.49
C LEU A 10 -8.35 6.56 -41.09
N LEU A 11 -7.62 6.47 -39.96
CA LEU A 11 -7.57 5.32 -39.02
C LEU A 11 -6.48 5.55 -37.97
N ILE A 12 -6.77 6.31 -36.89
CA ILE A 12 -6.05 6.11 -35.63
C ILE A 12 -6.80 5.00 -34.91
N SER A 13 -6.38 3.79 -35.23
CA SER A 13 -6.79 2.54 -34.60
C SER A 13 -6.54 2.58 -33.09
N SER A 14 -7.59 2.24 -32.34
CA SER A 14 -7.54 1.62 -31.02
C SER A 14 -6.67 2.29 -29.94
N PHE A 15 -7.32 3.11 -29.12
CA PHE A 15 -7.04 3.07 -27.67
C PHE A 15 -7.28 1.63 -27.21
N VAL A 16 -6.25 0.79 -27.23
CA VAL A 16 -6.28 -0.48 -26.51
C VAL A 16 -6.22 -0.11 -25.03
N SER A 17 -7.35 -0.30 -24.37
CA SER A 17 -7.48 -0.33 -22.92
C SER A 17 -6.36 -1.19 -22.34
N VAL A 18 -5.33 -0.59 -21.76
CA VAL A 18 -4.39 -1.28 -20.87
C VAL A 18 -5.11 -1.48 -19.53
N PHE A 19 -6.10 -2.36 -19.55
CA PHE A 19 -6.51 -3.15 -18.41
C PHE A 19 -6.17 -4.59 -18.78
N ALA A 20 -4.87 -4.86 -18.88
CA ALA A 20 -4.39 -6.24 -18.82
C ALA A 20 -4.43 -6.64 -17.35
N ASN A 21 -5.39 -7.49 -17.00
CA ASN A 21 -5.29 -8.36 -15.83
C ASN A 21 -3.96 -9.12 -15.92
N THR A 22 -2.94 -8.66 -15.20
CA THR A 22 -1.77 -9.49 -14.89
C THR A 22 -1.94 -9.96 -13.46
N SER A 23 -2.47 -11.17 -13.30
CA SER A 23 -2.32 -11.98 -12.08
C SER A 23 -0.84 -12.34 -11.81
N ASP A 24 0.06 -12.00 -12.72
CA ASP A 24 1.49 -12.16 -12.55
C ASP A 24 2.08 -10.81 -12.11
N LEU A 25 2.13 -10.65 -10.79
CA LEU A 25 3.00 -9.69 -10.13
C LEU A 25 4.44 -10.03 -10.57
N GLU A 26 5.11 -9.12 -11.29
CA GLU A 26 6.52 -9.26 -11.60
C GLU A 26 7.29 -9.56 -10.31
N ALA A 27 7.99 -10.69 -10.30
CA ALA A 27 8.79 -11.09 -9.13
C ALA A 27 9.87 -10.02 -8.89
N PRO A 28 9.95 -9.44 -7.68
CA PRO A 28 10.95 -8.41 -7.41
C PRO A 28 12.37 -8.97 -7.58
N ASN A 29 13.26 -8.17 -8.17
CA ASN A 29 14.64 -8.53 -8.53
C ASN A 29 15.61 -8.63 -7.34
N ASP A 30 15.11 -8.55 -6.10
CA ASP A 30 15.90 -8.68 -4.87
C ASP A 30 15.45 -9.89 -4.02
N GLU A 31 16.41 -10.60 -3.44
CA GLU A 31 16.21 -11.85 -2.69
C GLU A 31 15.23 -11.70 -1.51
N LYS A 32 15.23 -10.53 -0.86
CA LYS A 32 14.40 -10.26 0.33
C LYS A 32 12.94 -10.13 -0.04
N SER A 33 12.65 -9.40 -1.10
CA SER A 33 11.31 -9.20 -1.64
C SER A 33 10.74 -10.50 -2.21
N ALA A 34 11.57 -11.32 -2.87
CA ALA A 34 11.18 -12.68 -3.28
C ALA A 34 10.87 -13.59 -2.07
N MET A 35 11.68 -13.53 -1.01
CA MET A 35 11.41 -14.26 0.24
C MET A 35 10.10 -13.81 0.90
N LEU A 36 9.81 -12.51 0.94
CA LEU A 36 8.54 -11.99 1.46
C LEU A 36 7.34 -12.49 0.66
N MET A 37 7.42 -12.42 -0.67
CA MET A 37 6.35 -12.92 -1.53
C MET A 37 6.07 -14.40 -1.26
N LYS A 38 7.12 -15.21 -1.13
CA LYS A 38 6.99 -16.63 -0.77
C LYS A 38 6.35 -16.84 0.61
N LYS A 39 6.66 -16.00 1.61
CA LYS A 39 6.00 -16.06 2.92
C LYS A 39 4.52 -15.71 2.82
N VAL A 40 4.18 -14.63 2.11
CA VAL A 40 2.77 -14.22 1.91
C VAL A 40 1.98 -15.27 1.14
N GLN A 41 2.57 -15.90 0.12
CA GLN A 41 1.91 -16.99 -0.65
C GLN A 41 1.63 -18.23 0.20
N LYS A 42 2.43 -18.47 1.24
CA LYS A 42 2.25 -19.59 2.18
C LYS A 42 1.39 -19.23 3.39
N ALA A 43 1.07 -17.94 3.57
CA ALA A 43 0.29 -17.47 4.69
C ALA A 43 -1.11 -18.09 4.66
N GLU A 44 -1.64 -18.40 5.83
CA GLU A 44 -3.03 -18.85 5.93
C GLU A 44 -3.98 -17.74 5.51
N LYS A 45 -5.18 -18.10 5.05
CA LYS A 45 -6.18 -17.14 4.54
C LYS A 45 -6.50 -15.99 5.52
N ASN A 46 -6.35 -16.23 6.82
CA ASN A 46 -6.66 -15.29 7.90
C ASN A 46 -5.41 -14.73 8.59
N ASP A 47 -4.22 -14.86 8.00
CA ASP A 47 -2.98 -14.37 8.58
C ASP A 47 -2.72 -12.89 8.23
N TRP A 48 -3.43 -12.00 8.90
CA TRP A 48 -3.22 -10.55 8.78
C TRP A 48 -1.82 -10.13 9.26
N VAL A 49 -1.22 -10.89 10.19
CA VAL A 49 0.10 -10.58 10.78
C VAL A 49 1.18 -10.68 9.72
N THR A 50 1.23 -11.79 8.97
CA THR A 50 2.20 -11.96 7.88
C THR A 50 2.04 -10.88 6.80
N LEU A 51 0.81 -10.52 6.45
CA LEU A 51 0.53 -9.45 5.48
C LEU A 51 1.00 -8.08 6.00
N LYS A 52 0.69 -7.73 7.24
CA LYS A 52 1.14 -6.51 7.90
C LYS A 52 2.67 -6.45 7.95
N ASP A 53 3.33 -7.52 8.36
CA ASP A 53 4.79 -7.57 8.49
C ASP A 53 5.48 -7.46 7.13
N ALA A 54 4.94 -8.11 6.10
CA ALA A 54 5.46 -8.00 4.74
C ALA A 54 5.31 -6.57 4.20
N ALA A 55 4.16 -5.91 4.45
CA ALA A 55 3.95 -4.52 4.07
C ALA A 55 4.91 -3.57 4.80
N LEU A 56 5.04 -3.71 6.13
CA LEU A 56 5.95 -2.90 6.94
C LEU A 56 7.40 -3.05 6.48
N PHE A 57 7.84 -4.27 6.19
CA PHE A 57 9.17 -4.50 5.65
C PHE A 57 9.35 -3.79 4.30
N THR A 58 8.39 -3.94 3.39
CA THR A 58 8.43 -3.33 2.05
C THR A 58 8.53 -1.81 2.15
N ILE A 59 7.74 -1.20 3.03
CA ILE A 59 7.78 0.23 3.35
C ILE A 59 9.17 0.62 3.86
N ASN A 60 9.71 -0.08 4.87
CA ASN A 60 10.98 0.28 5.50
C ASN A 60 12.20 0.14 4.58
N TRP A 61 12.11 -0.71 3.55
CA TRP A 61 13.22 -0.98 2.64
C TRP A 61 13.08 -0.29 1.27
N ASN A 62 12.17 0.68 1.13
CA ASN A 62 11.90 1.37 -0.15
C ASN A 62 11.50 0.39 -1.27
N GLY A 63 10.81 -0.69 -0.93
CA GLY A 63 10.25 -1.61 -1.90
C GLY A 63 9.03 -1.02 -2.62
N ASP A 64 8.36 -1.87 -3.39
CA ASP A 64 7.16 -1.49 -4.13
C ASP A 64 6.02 -1.12 -3.17
N LEU A 65 5.70 0.18 -3.11
CA LEU A 65 4.65 0.72 -2.24
C LEU A 65 3.24 0.27 -2.68
N GLU A 66 3.02 -0.05 -3.96
CA GLU A 66 1.73 -0.57 -4.41
C GLU A 66 1.49 -1.98 -3.86
N ILE A 67 2.53 -2.84 -3.87
CA ILE A 67 2.46 -4.16 -3.24
C ILE A 67 2.22 -4.03 -1.73
N ALA A 68 2.94 -3.13 -1.06
CA ALA A 68 2.72 -2.88 0.36
C ALA A 68 1.26 -2.47 0.64
N LYS A 69 0.69 -1.60 -0.19
CA LYS A 69 -0.71 -1.16 -0.05
C LYS A 69 -1.69 -2.32 -0.24
N GLN A 70 -1.46 -3.20 -1.20
CA GLN A 70 -2.30 -4.38 -1.41
C GLN A 70 -2.28 -5.32 -0.19
N TRP A 71 -1.12 -5.53 0.43
CA TRP A 71 -1.01 -6.35 1.64
C TRP A 71 -1.68 -5.68 2.85
N ILE A 72 -1.53 -4.37 3.01
CA ILE A 72 -2.26 -3.61 4.05
C ILE A 72 -3.77 -3.76 3.85
N ASP A 73 -4.27 -3.58 2.64
CA ASP A 73 -5.72 -3.68 2.36
C ASP A 73 -6.27 -5.09 2.61
N LYS A 74 -5.47 -6.12 2.29
CA LYS A 74 -5.82 -7.51 2.63
C LYS A 74 -5.82 -7.73 4.15
N ALA A 75 -4.80 -7.24 4.86
CA ALA A 75 -4.73 -7.35 6.31
C ALA A 75 -5.92 -6.66 6.98
N ILE A 76 -6.28 -5.44 6.58
CA ILE A 76 -7.45 -4.69 7.09
C ILE A 76 -8.76 -5.46 6.84
N LYS A 77 -8.90 -6.11 5.68
CA LYS A 77 -10.10 -6.91 5.37
C LYS A 77 -10.22 -8.17 6.23
N ILE A 78 -9.10 -8.75 6.65
CA ILE A 78 -9.08 -9.91 7.53
C ILE A 78 -9.34 -9.46 8.97
N ASP A 79 -8.59 -8.46 9.42
CA ASP A 79 -8.70 -7.88 10.75
C ASP A 79 -8.26 -6.40 10.73
N LYS A 80 -9.25 -5.51 10.88
CA LYS A 80 -8.98 -4.08 11.06
C LYS A 80 -8.62 -3.85 12.53
N ASN A 81 -7.32 -3.79 12.80
CA ASN A 81 -6.80 -3.53 14.14
C ASN A 81 -5.78 -2.38 14.13
N ALA A 82 -5.40 -1.94 15.33
CA ALA A 82 -4.48 -0.84 15.54
C ALA A 82 -3.12 -1.02 14.86
N LEU A 83 -2.56 -2.23 14.85
CA LEU A 83 -1.24 -2.49 14.28
C LEU A 83 -1.27 -2.43 12.75
N THR A 84 -2.35 -2.90 12.12
CA THR A 84 -2.52 -2.78 10.66
C THR A 84 -2.77 -1.32 10.25
N LEU A 85 -3.53 -0.58 11.05
CA LEU A 85 -3.74 0.86 10.83
C LEU A 85 -2.44 1.65 11.02
N GLU A 86 -1.59 1.29 11.98
CA GLU A 86 -0.27 1.89 12.13
C GLU A 86 0.55 1.77 10.83
N VAL A 87 0.59 0.58 10.22
CA VAL A 87 1.32 0.36 8.96
C VAL A 87 0.70 1.13 7.79
N LEU A 88 -0.62 1.30 7.77
CA LEU A 88 -1.28 2.18 6.79
C LEU A 88 -0.85 3.65 6.97
N GLY A 89 -0.70 4.12 8.21
CA GLY A 89 -0.15 5.44 8.49
C GLY A 89 1.28 5.58 7.96
N ASP A 90 2.12 4.56 8.18
CA ASP A 90 3.50 4.54 7.66
C ASP A 90 3.54 4.59 6.13
N TYR A 91 2.63 3.89 5.45
CA TYR A 91 2.45 3.98 4.00
C TYR A 91 2.12 5.42 3.56
N TYR A 92 1.22 6.10 4.25
CA TYR A 92 0.87 7.47 3.92
C TYR A 92 2.03 8.44 4.13
N ILE A 93 2.87 8.24 5.15
CA ILE A 93 4.12 9.00 5.29
C ILE A 93 5.02 8.77 4.09
N ARG A 94 5.19 7.51 3.68
CA ARG A 94 6.07 7.16 2.56
C ARG A 94 5.60 7.68 1.21
N THR A 95 4.29 7.89 1.04
CA THR A 95 3.69 8.48 -0.16
C THR A 95 3.49 10.00 -0.06
N GLY A 96 3.98 10.64 1.01
CA GLY A 96 3.93 12.09 1.21
C GLY A 96 2.58 12.63 1.68
N ASN A 97 1.62 11.77 2.02
CA ASN A 97 0.32 12.17 2.53
C ASN A 97 0.30 12.27 4.06
N VAL A 98 0.99 13.27 4.59
CA VAL A 98 1.17 13.47 6.05
C VAL A 98 -0.17 13.68 6.78
N GLU A 99 -1.14 14.31 6.12
CA GLU A 99 -2.46 14.53 6.70
C GLU A 99 -3.19 13.21 6.94
N LYS A 100 -3.29 12.36 5.90
CA LYS A 100 -3.89 11.02 6.03
C LYS A 100 -3.11 10.13 6.98
N ALA A 101 -1.78 10.23 7.00
CA ALA A 101 -0.97 9.48 7.95
C ALA A 101 -1.35 9.81 9.39
N THR A 102 -1.42 11.11 9.70
CA THR A 102 -1.78 11.59 11.04
C THR A 102 -3.17 11.12 11.46
N GLU A 103 -4.17 11.27 10.58
CA GLU A 103 -5.53 10.77 10.82
C GLU A 103 -5.54 9.25 11.06
N THR A 104 -4.79 8.50 10.25
CA THR A 104 -4.71 7.05 10.36
C THR A 104 -4.05 6.60 11.67
N TYR A 105 -3.02 7.31 12.14
CA TYR A 105 -2.42 7.03 13.45
C TYR A 105 -3.37 7.32 14.61
N PHE A 106 -4.21 8.37 14.53
CA PHE A 106 -5.28 8.58 15.51
C PHE A 106 -6.27 7.42 15.52
N ASN A 107 -6.74 6.98 14.34
CA ASN A 107 -7.63 5.83 14.22
C ASN A 107 -6.98 4.54 14.78
N ALA A 108 -5.67 4.38 14.64
CA ALA A 108 -4.93 3.26 15.24
C ALA A 108 -4.93 3.32 16.78
N LEU A 109 -4.81 4.51 17.39
CA LEU A 109 -4.91 4.67 18.84
C LEU A 109 -6.33 4.38 19.35
N GLU A 110 -7.35 4.82 18.61
CA GLU A 110 -8.76 4.58 18.96
C GLU A 110 -9.10 3.09 18.91
N GLU A 111 -8.73 2.40 17.83
CA GLU A 111 -8.90 0.95 17.68
C GLU A 111 -8.09 0.17 18.75
N GLY A 112 -6.98 0.75 19.19
CA GLY A 112 -6.01 0.15 20.10
C GLY A 112 -6.28 0.35 21.58
N VAL A 113 -7.30 1.15 21.95
CA VAL A 113 -7.43 1.72 23.29
C VAL A 113 -7.56 0.68 24.41
N THR A 114 -8.09 -0.51 24.11
CA THR A 114 -8.31 -1.59 25.10
C THR A 114 -7.40 -2.80 24.93
N ASN A 115 -6.66 -2.91 23.82
CA ASN A 115 -5.99 -4.15 23.43
C ASN A 115 -4.50 -3.97 23.05
N LEU A 116 -4.01 -2.73 22.87
CA LEU A 116 -2.59 -2.48 22.63
C LEU A 116 -1.77 -2.65 23.90
N GLY A 117 -0.60 -3.26 23.74
CA GLY A 117 0.46 -3.18 24.74
C GLY A 117 0.95 -1.75 24.90
N LYS A 118 1.46 -1.43 26.10
CA LYS A 118 2.01 -0.09 26.43
C LYS A 118 3.02 0.39 25.40
N GLU A 119 3.93 -0.47 24.95
CA GLU A 119 4.99 -0.12 23.99
C GLU A 119 4.43 0.27 22.61
N ASP A 120 3.42 -0.45 22.13
CA ASP A 120 2.75 -0.15 20.86
C ASP A 120 1.97 1.16 20.95
N MET A 121 1.24 1.36 22.06
CA MET A 121 0.51 2.60 22.31
C MET A 121 1.45 3.81 22.31
N GLU A 122 2.55 3.74 23.06
CA GLU A 122 3.53 4.82 23.12
C GLU A 122 4.20 5.06 21.75
N ARG A 123 4.46 4.00 20.97
CA ARG A 123 5.02 4.12 19.62
C ARG A 123 4.07 4.89 18.69
N ILE A 124 2.79 4.53 18.66
CA ILE A 124 1.80 5.18 17.80
C ILE A 124 1.55 6.63 18.27
N GLN A 125 1.50 6.88 19.58
CA GLN A 125 1.39 8.24 20.13
C GLN A 125 2.56 9.13 19.69
N ARG A 126 3.80 8.61 19.70
CA ARG A 126 4.95 9.35 19.18
C ARG A 126 4.78 9.70 17.70
N LYS A 127 4.29 8.77 16.87
CA LYS A 127 4.03 9.03 15.45
C LYS A 127 3.00 10.15 15.26
N VAL A 128 1.89 10.13 16.01
CA VAL A 128 0.91 11.24 16.03
C VAL A 128 1.59 12.57 16.37
N LEU A 129 2.35 12.62 17.46
CA LEU A 129 3.01 13.85 17.92
C LEU A 129 4.03 14.39 16.91
N VAL A 130 4.75 13.52 16.22
CA VAL A 130 5.74 13.91 15.20
C VAL A 130 5.03 14.46 13.97
N TYR A 131 4.07 13.72 13.41
CA TYR A 131 3.50 14.06 12.11
C TYR A 131 2.37 15.11 12.17
N ALA A 132 1.68 15.24 13.30
CA ALA A 132 0.71 16.33 13.49
C ALA A 132 1.37 17.72 13.45
N ARG A 133 2.68 17.81 13.73
CA ARG A 133 3.47 19.05 13.67
C ARG A 133 4.00 19.39 12.28
N MET A 134 3.89 18.46 11.33
CA MET A 134 4.37 18.62 9.96
C MET A 134 3.28 19.11 8.99
N LYS A 135 2.08 19.42 9.52
CA LYS A 135 0.97 20.02 8.77
C LYS A 135 1.17 21.51 8.55
#